data_AF-A0A7S6S2N7-F1
#
_entry.id   AF-A0A7S6S2N7-F1
#
_cell.length_a   1.000
_cell.length_b   1.000
_cell.length_c   1.000
_cell.angle_alpha   90.00
_cell.angle_beta   90.00
_cell.angle_gamma   90.00
#
_symmetry.space_group_name_H-M   'P 1'
#
loop_
_entity.id
_entity.type
_entity.pdbx_description
1 polymer ?
#
loop_
_entity_poly.entity_id
_entity_poly.type
_entity_poly.pdbx_seq_one_letter_code
_entity_poly.pdbx_strand_id
1 'polypeptide(L)'
;MSQTSGLGGPATSRSDVVSNPFTADLIRRKAAFLSQTPGFTRSEEEDLRQEMALFLMTKQQLFDAGRGSVEAFVTSVVTSWIGMEVRRRKSRKRAAASGPSRWTRPSPARTASPILCPGLSATRTVAAGPADRRSRTKKASTSATSGTPWRLC
;
A
#
# COMPACT_ATOMS: atom_id res chain seq x y z
N MET A 1 -18.36 23.91 52.70
CA MET A 1 -17.63 22.83 52.00
C MET A 1 -17.57 23.21 50.52
N SER A 2 -16.50 23.90 50.13
CA SER A 2 -16.35 24.44 48.77
C SER A 2 -15.79 23.36 47.85
N GLN A 3 -16.56 22.97 46.84
CA GLN A 3 -16.09 22.06 45.80
C GLN A 3 -15.22 22.86 44.83
N THR A 4 -13.93 22.58 44.86
CA THR A 4 -12.94 23.06 43.90
C THR A 4 -13.10 22.31 42.60
N SER A 5 -13.67 22.97 41.60
CA SER A 5 -13.67 22.52 40.20
C SER A 5 -12.24 22.45 39.69
N GLY A 6 -11.66 21.25 39.71
CA GLY A 6 -10.38 20.96 39.09
C GLY A 6 -10.48 21.10 37.57
N LEU A 7 -9.54 21.85 37.01
CA LEU A 7 -9.35 22.06 35.58
C LEU A 7 -8.99 20.75 34.87
N GLY A 8 -10.00 19.94 34.52
CA GLY A 8 -9.88 18.88 33.54
C GLY A 8 -10.16 19.47 32.17
N GLY A 9 -9.12 19.79 31.39
CA GLY A 9 -9.30 20.01 29.94
C GLY A 9 -10.03 18.80 29.34
N PRO A 10 -10.84 18.97 28.28
CA PRO A 10 -11.65 17.88 27.74
C PRO A 10 -10.72 16.73 27.40
N ALA A 11 -10.79 15.65 28.19
CA ALA A 11 -10.06 14.44 27.92
C ALA A 11 -10.67 13.87 26.65
N THR A 12 -10.03 14.14 25.52
CA THR A 12 -10.50 13.72 24.21
C THR A 12 -10.74 12.22 24.25
N SER A 13 -12.02 11.85 24.27
CA SER A 13 -12.45 10.48 24.40
C SER A 13 -12.25 9.76 23.07
N ARG A 14 -12.12 8.44 23.10
CA ARG A 14 -11.96 7.64 21.86
C ARG A 14 -13.13 7.85 20.90
N SER A 15 -14.33 8.06 21.45
CA SER A 15 -15.54 8.40 20.67
C SER A 15 -15.40 9.73 19.92
N ASP A 16 -14.66 10.68 20.47
CA ASP A 16 -14.45 11.98 19.84
C ASP A 16 -13.64 11.85 18.55
N VAL A 17 -12.79 10.82 18.42
CA VAL A 17 -12.01 10.56 17.19
C VAL A 17 -12.91 10.36 15.97
N VAL A 18 -14.02 9.62 16.16
CA VAL A 18 -14.96 9.30 15.09
C VAL A 18 -15.94 10.46 14.85
N SER A 19 -16.42 11.09 15.93
CA SER A 19 -17.39 12.19 15.87
C SER A 19 -16.77 13.55 15.55
N ASN A 20 -15.44 13.66 15.46
CA ASN A 20 -14.76 14.91 15.17
C ASN A 20 -15.15 15.45 13.76
N PRO A 21 -15.53 16.73 13.62
CA PRO A 21 -15.80 17.33 12.32
C PRO A 21 -14.60 17.23 11.35
N PHE A 22 -13.37 17.34 11.86
CA PHE A 22 -12.16 17.15 11.07
C PHE A 22 -12.11 15.77 10.40
N THR A 23 -12.49 14.73 11.12
CA THR A 23 -12.52 13.35 10.62
C THR A 23 -13.51 13.21 9.47
N ALA A 24 -14.73 13.73 9.64
CA ALA A 24 -15.75 13.70 8.60
C ALA A 24 -15.30 14.43 7.33
N ASP A 25 -14.71 15.62 7.48
CA ASP A 25 -14.24 16.43 6.36
C ASP A 25 -13.02 15.82 5.66
N LEU A 26 -12.11 15.19 6.40
CA LEU A 26 -10.99 14.47 5.82
C LEU A 26 -11.47 13.28 4.99
N ILE A 27 -12.36 12.45 5.54
CA ILE A 27 -12.91 11.27 4.85
C ILE A 27 -13.65 11.70 3.58
N ARG A 28 -14.49 12.74 3.65
CA ARG A 28 -15.20 13.28 2.49
C ARG A 28 -14.24 13.73 1.38
N ARG A 29 -13.25 14.56 1.72
CA ARG A 29 -12.27 15.05 0.74
C ARG A 29 -11.45 13.92 0.13
N LYS A 30 -11.04 12.92 0.93
CA LYS A 30 -10.26 11.78 0.42
C LYS A 30 -11.09 10.85 -0.46
N ALA A 31 -12.36 10.61 -0.12
CA ALA A 31 -13.24 9.79 -0.95
C ALA A 31 -13.51 10.44 -2.30
N ALA A 32 -13.84 11.74 -2.33
CA ALA A 32 -14.05 12.48 -3.58
C ALA A 32 -12.78 12.52 -4.45
N PHE A 33 -11.61 12.65 -3.84
CA PHE A 33 -10.34 12.59 -4.57
C PHE A 33 -10.09 11.19 -5.17
N LEU A 34 -10.33 10.13 -4.38
CA LEU A 34 -10.14 8.77 -4.85
C LEU A 34 -11.12 8.39 -5.95
N SER A 35 -12.40 8.78 -5.84
CA SER A 35 -13.44 8.48 -6.84
C SER A 35 -13.15 9.10 -8.21
N GLN A 36 -12.33 10.15 -8.26
CA GLN A 36 -11.85 10.81 -9.47
C GLN A 36 -10.51 10.25 -10.00
N THR A 37 -9.85 9.39 -9.24
CA THR A 37 -8.53 8.85 -9.58
C THR A 37 -8.67 7.60 -10.47
N PRO A 38 -7.80 7.41 -11.49
CA PRO A 38 -7.81 6.21 -12.32
C PRO A 38 -7.70 4.91 -11.50
N GLY A 39 -8.60 3.96 -11.75
CA GLY A 39 -8.72 2.71 -10.99
C GLY A 39 -9.80 2.73 -9.90
N PHE A 40 -10.50 3.85 -9.78
CA PHE A 40 -11.74 4.01 -9.02
C PHE A 40 -12.83 4.56 -9.94
N THR A 41 -14.07 4.43 -9.49
CA THR A 41 -15.24 4.99 -10.19
C THR A 41 -15.95 6.00 -9.31
N ARG A 42 -16.65 6.94 -9.93
CA ARG A 42 -17.41 7.97 -9.21
C ARG A 42 -18.49 7.38 -8.29
N SER A 43 -19.10 6.27 -8.71
CA SER A 43 -20.13 5.57 -7.93
C SER A 43 -19.62 4.98 -6.61
N GLU A 44 -18.32 4.69 -6.52
CA GLU A 44 -17.70 4.14 -5.30
C GLU A 44 -17.45 5.20 -4.22
N GLU A 45 -17.73 6.49 -4.45
CA GLU A 45 -17.42 7.55 -3.49
C GLU A 45 -18.05 7.33 -2.11
N GLU A 46 -19.33 6.92 -2.06
CA GLU A 46 -20.01 6.59 -0.80
C GLU A 46 -19.36 5.39 -0.12
N ASP A 47 -19.10 4.32 -0.88
CA ASP A 47 -18.47 3.10 -0.36
C ASP A 47 -17.10 3.41 0.24
N LEU A 48 -16.29 4.21 -0.46
CA LEU A 48 -14.97 4.65 0.04
C LEU A 48 -15.08 5.44 1.35
N ARG A 49 -16.10 6.30 1.49
CA ARG A 49 -16.35 7.02 2.76
C ARG A 49 -16.66 6.04 3.89
N GLN A 50 -17.55 5.09 3.64
CA GLN A 50 -17.98 4.12 4.65
C GLN A 50 -16.84 3.18 5.05
N GLU A 51 -16.07 2.66 4.10
CA GLU A 51 -14.95 1.77 4.38
C GLU A 51 -13.84 2.50 5.17
N MET A 52 -13.54 3.76 4.85
CA MET A 52 -12.62 4.58 5.65
C MET A 52 -13.12 4.80 7.08
N ALA A 53 -14.41 5.13 7.25
CA ALA A 53 -15.01 5.33 8.55
C ALA A 53 -14.99 4.04 9.39
N LEU A 54 -15.35 2.90 8.80
CA LEU A 54 -15.33 1.59 9.44
C LEU A 54 -13.91 1.20 9.87
N PHE A 55 -12.91 1.46 9.01
CA PHE A 55 -11.52 1.20 9.35
C PHE A 55 -11.05 2.05 10.53
N LEU A 56 -11.43 3.33 10.55
CA LEU A 56 -11.15 4.22 11.68
C LEU A 56 -11.82 3.74 12.97
N MET A 57 -13.09 3.34 12.92
CA MET A 57 -13.80 2.78 14.07
C MET A 57 -13.13 1.52 14.62
N THR A 58 -12.54 0.71 13.75
CA THR A 58 -11.78 -0.49 14.17
C THR A 58 -10.46 -0.11 14.86
N LYS A 59 -9.84 1.00 14.46
CA LYS A 59 -8.54 1.46 14.98
C LYS A 59 -8.64 2.46 16.11
N GLN A 60 -9.82 3.03 16.39
CA GLN A 60 -10.02 4.06 17.43
C GLN A 60 -9.52 3.64 18.83
N GLN A 61 -9.51 2.34 19.13
CA GLN A 61 -9.02 1.81 20.41
C GLN A 61 -7.51 1.99 20.59
N LEU A 62 -6.77 2.19 19.50
CA LEU A 62 -5.33 2.45 19.50
C LEU A 62 -5.01 3.94 19.70
N PHE A 63 -6.02 4.81 19.77
CA PHE A 63 -5.81 6.23 20.03
C PHE A 63 -5.35 6.44 21.47
N ASP A 64 -4.23 7.14 21.60
CA ASP A 64 -3.64 7.55 22.86
C ASP A 64 -3.41 9.07 22.83
N ALA A 65 -4.18 9.79 23.64
CA ALA A 65 -4.11 11.25 23.76
C ALA A 65 -2.78 11.73 24.34
N GLY A 66 -2.01 10.88 25.03
CA GLY A 66 -0.67 11.21 25.52
C GLY A 66 0.40 11.18 24.43
N ARG A 67 0.13 10.52 23.29
CA ARG A 67 1.09 10.33 22.20
C ARG A 67 0.93 11.34 21.06
N GLY A 68 -0.26 11.91 20.87
CA GLY A 68 -0.49 12.89 19.80
C GLY A 68 -1.94 13.37 19.66
N SER A 69 -2.15 14.26 18.69
CA SER A 69 -3.47 14.82 18.40
C SER A 69 -4.37 13.85 17.61
N VAL A 70 -5.69 14.05 17.73
CA VAL A 70 -6.70 13.33 16.94
C VAL A 70 -6.43 13.48 15.45
N GLU A 71 -6.11 14.69 14.99
CA GLU A 71 -5.86 14.96 13.58
C GLU A 71 -4.70 14.15 13.00
N ALA A 72 -3.59 14.05 13.75
CA ALA A 72 -2.43 13.26 13.34
C ALA A 72 -2.76 11.77 13.31
N PHE A 73 -3.47 11.27 14.32
CA PHE A 73 -3.92 9.88 14.38
C PHE A 73 -4.84 9.55 13.19
N VAL A 74 -5.91 10.30 13.01
CA VAL A 74 -6.89 10.10 11.93
C VAL A 74 -6.22 10.17 10.56
N THR A 75 -5.35 11.16 10.35
CA THR A 75 -4.61 11.30 9.08
C THR A 75 -3.73 10.08 8.80
N SER A 76 -3.02 9.56 9.81
CA SER A 76 -2.17 8.38 9.64
C SER A 76 -2.99 7.11 9.33
N VAL A 77 -4.11 6.91 10.01
CA VAL A 77 -5.01 5.75 9.83
C VAL A 77 -5.64 5.78 8.44
N VAL A 78 -6.19 6.93 8.04
CA VAL A 78 -6.79 7.11 6.71
C VAL A 78 -5.74 6.92 5.62
N THR A 79 -4.55 7.52 5.75
CA THR A 79 -3.47 7.36 4.75
C THR A 79 -3.03 5.90 4.62
N SER A 80 -2.89 5.19 5.73
CA SER A 80 -2.57 3.77 5.75
C SER A 80 -3.63 2.94 5.02
N TRP A 81 -4.92 3.19 5.30
CA TRP A 81 -6.02 2.53 4.62
C TRP A 81 -6.01 2.76 3.11
N ILE A 82 -5.84 4.02 2.66
CA ILE A 82 -5.76 4.36 1.23
C ILE A 82 -4.61 3.60 0.58
N GLY A 83 -3.44 3.58 1.22
CA GLY A 83 -2.28 2.84 0.74
C GLY A 83 -2.52 1.33 0.65
N MET A 84 -3.28 0.76 1.58
CA MET A 84 -3.69 -0.66 1.53
C MET A 84 -4.66 -0.93 0.37
N GLU A 85 -5.68 -0.10 0.20
CA GLU A 85 -6.71 -0.31 -0.83
C GLU A 85 -6.15 -0.17 -2.24
N VAL A 86 -5.30 0.84 -2.49
CA VAL A 86 -4.60 0.98 -3.77
C VAL A 86 -3.72 -0.25 -4.07
N ARG A 87 -3.02 -0.80 -3.07
CA ARG A 87 -2.22 -2.03 -3.23
C ARG A 87 -3.09 -3.26 -3.50
N ARG A 88 -4.25 -3.38 -2.84
CA ARG A 88 -5.22 -4.45 -3.05
C ARG A 88 -5.74 -4.44 -4.49
N ARG A 89 -6.16 -3.28 -5.01
CA ARG A 89 -6.65 -3.15 -6.40
C ARG A 89 -5.57 -3.45 -7.44
N LYS A 90 -4.35 -2.93 -7.25
CA LYS A 90 -3.20 -3.24 -8.13
C LYS A 90 -2.90 -4.75 -8.16
N SER A 91 -3.00 -5.42 -7.02
CA SER A 91 -2.77 -6.87 -6.93
C SER A 91 -3.87 -7.67 -7.65
N ARG A 92 -5.14 -7.26 -7.53
CA ARG A 92 -6.25 -7.87 -8.29
C ARG A 92 -6.07 -7.71 -9.80
N LYS A 93 -5.62 -6.54 -10.28
CA LYS A 93 -5.34 -6.32 -11.71
C LYS A 93 -4.23 -7.25 -12.22
N ARG A 94 -3.15 -7.42 -11.44
CA ARG A 94 -2.08 -8.38 -11.79
C ARG A 94 -2.56 -9.83 -11.80
N ALA A 95 -3.38 -10.22 -10.83
CA ALA A 95 -3.98 -11.55 -10.77
C ALA A 95 -4.90 -11.82 -11.97
N ALA A 96 -5.67 -10.83 -12.42
CA ALA A 96 -6.50 -10.98 -13.62
C ALA A 96 -5.68 -11.01 -14.92
N ALA A 97 -4.58 -10.26 -14.99
CA ALA A 97 -3.66 -10.27 -16.14
C ALA A 97 -2.78 -11.53 -16.20
N SER A 98 -2.49 -12.12 -15.03
CA SER A 98 -2.02 -13.49 -14.92
C SER A 98 -3.22 -14.43 -15.00
N GLY A 99 -3.83 -14.51 -16.19
CA GLY A 99 -4.73 -15.63 -16.52
C GLY A 99 -4.08 -16.96 -16.11
N PRO A 100 -4.88 -18.02 -15.84
CA PRO A 100 -4.38 -19.27 -15.28
C PRO A 100 -3.12 -19.61 -16.01
N SER A 101 -2.00 -19.63 -15.27
CA SER A 101 -0.71 -19.82 -15.89
C SER A 101 -0.85 -21.04 -16.78
N ARG A 102 -0.60 -20.85 -18.06
CA ARG A 102 -0.37 -21.91 -19.04
C ARG A 102 0.93 -22.66 -18.68
N TRP A 103 1.17 -22.88 -17.40
CA TRP A 103 1.88 -24.01 -16.85
C TRP A 103 0.79 -24.95 -16.33
N THR A 104 -0.14 -25.30 -17.24
CA THR A 104 -0.80 -26.59 -17.21
C THR A 104 0.28 -27.63 -17.02
N ARG A 105 0.38 -28.11 -15.79
CA ARG A 105 1.13 -29.29 -15.43
C ARG A 105 0.73 -30.40 -16.42
N PRO A 106 1.64 -30.99 -17.20
CA PRO A 106 1.27 -32.13 -18.03
C PRO A 106 0.76 -33.23 -17.09
N SER A 107 -0.46 -33.70 -17.38
CA SER A 107 -1.08 -34.85 -16.72
C SER A 107 -0.14 -36.05 -16.86
N PRO A 108 0.32 -36.69 -15.77
CA PRO A 108 1.07 -37.92 -15.87
C PRO A 108 0.09 -39.06 -16.14
N ALA A 109 -0.38 -39.15 -17.38
CA ALA A 109 -1.10 -40.30 -17.88
C ALA A 109 -0.38 -40.86 -19.11
N ARG A 110 0.77 -41.52 -18.88
CA ARG A 110 1.16 -42.76 -19.56
C ARG A 110 2.53 -43.28 -19.12
N THR A 111 2.47 -44.35 -18.35
CA THR A 111 3.03 -45.66 -18.73
C THR A 111 4.51 -45.73 -19.15
N ALA A 112 5.31 -46.27 -18.23
CA ALA A 112 6.42 -47.21 -18.44
C ALA A 112 7.50 -46.92 -19.49
N SER A 113 8.72 -46.63 -19.03
CA SER A 113 9.82 -47.63 -18.98
C SER A 113 11.15 -46.97 -18.59
N PRO A 114 11.98 -47.61 -17.74
CA PRO A 114 13.35 -47.18 -17.49
C PRO A 114 14.29 -47.79 -18.53
N ILE A 115 14.95 -46.97 -19.34
CA ILE A 115 16.07 -47.42 -20.16
C ILE A 115 17.31 -46.60 -19.77
N LEU A 116 18.20 -47.29 -19.07
CA LEU A 116 19.66 -47.23 -19.16
C LEU A 116 20.29 -45.92 -19.67
N CYS A 117 21.02 -45.23 -18.79
CA CYS A 117 22.18 -44.43 -19.18
C CYS A 117 23.42 -44.95 -18.43
N PRO A 118 24.26 -45.81 -19.03
CA PRO A 118 25.60 -46.07 -18.53
C PRO A 118 26.60 -45.10 -19.16
N GLY A 119 27.37 -44.42 -18.30
CA GLY A 119 28.72 -43.91 -18.57
C GLY A 119 28.89 -42.86 -19.68
N LEU A 120 29.46 -41.72 -19.37
CA LEU A 120 30.84 -41.42 -19.79
C LEU A 120 31.35 -40.15 -19.12
N SER A 121 32.64 -40.22 -18.85
CA SER A 121 33.55 -39.36 -18.11
C SER A 121 33.82 -37.97 -18.72
N ALA A 122 34.04 -37.02 -17.80
CA ALA A 122 35.02 -35.93 -17.80
C ALA A 122 35.63 -35.44 -19.13
N THR A 123 35.61 -34.12 -19.35
CA THR A 123 36.85 -33.32 -19.34
C THR A 123 36.54 -31.84 -19.10
N ARG A 124 37.50 -31.23 -18.41
CA ARG A 124 37.61 -29.84 -17.99
C ARG A 124 38.34 -29.08 -19.11
N THR A 125 37.80 -27.95 -19.57
CA THR A 125 38.57 -26.97 -20.35
C THR A 125 38.34 -25.57 -19.78
N VAL A 126 39.43 -25.00 -19.31
CA VAL A 126 39.60 -23.61 -18.90
C VAL A 126 39.87 -22.80 -20.16
N ALA A 127 39.19 -21.67 -20.34
CA ALA A 127 39.66 -20.61 -21.22
C ALA A 127 39.29 -19.24 -20.63
N ALA A 128 40.29 -18.38 -20.58
CA ALA A 128 40.35 -17.14 -19.83
C ALA A 128 40.10 -15.91 -20.72
N GLY A 129 39.46 -14.90 -20.12
CA GLY A 129 39.65 -13.45 -20.36
C GLY A 129 38.98 -12.80 -21.59
N PRO A 130 39.00 -11.45 -21.70
CA PRO A 130 39.18 -10.41 -20.69
C PRO A 130 38.13 -9.27 -20.77
N ALA A 131 38.36 -8.25 -19.93
CA ALA A 131 37.63 -7.01 -19.67
C ALA A 131 37.21 -6.16 -20.88
N ASP A 132 36.08 -5.44 -20.75
CA ASP A 132 35.90 -4.13 -21.39
C ASP A 132 35.25 -3.12 -20.42
N ARG A 133 35.80 -1.92 -20.49
CA ARG A 133 35.76 -0.77 -19.62
C ARG A 133 35.10 0.34 -20.43
N ARG A 134 33.91 0.82 -20.06
CA ARG A 134 33.42 2.14 -20.48
C ARG A 134 32.80 2.92 -19.34
N SER A 135 33.64 3.77 -18.78
CA SER A 135 33.28 5.04 -18.14
C SER A 135 33.18 6.13 -19.21
N ARG A 136 32.06 6.88 -19.30
CA ARG A 136 32.10 8.29 -19.73
C ARG A 136 30.85 9.11 -19.39
N THR A 137 31.07 10.10 -18.52
CA THR A 137 30.57 11.51 -18.47
C THR A 137 29.06 11.81 -18.46
N LYS A 138 28.47 12.56 -17.52
CA LYS A 138 28.65 13.93 -16.93
C LYS A 138 27.68 14.97 -17.55
N LYS A 139 26.95 15.67 -16.65
CA LYS A 139 26.28 17.00 -16.77
C LYS A 139 25.02 17.05 -17.66
N ALA A 140 24.00 17.87 -17.43
CA ALA A 140 23.79 18.99 -16.52
C ALA A 140 22.30 19.11 -16.12
N SER A 141 22.07 19.90 -15.06
CA SER A 141 20.83 20.57 -14.68
C SER A 141 20.02 21.15 -15.85
N THR A 142 18.70 21.29 -15.68
CA THR A 142 18.02 22.59 -15.52
C THR A 142 16.56 22.36 -15.09
N SER A 143 16.08 23.36 -14.37
CA SER A 143 14.91 23.54 -13.52
C SER A 143 13.52 23.49 -14.16
N ALA A 144 12.54 23.35 -13.24
CA ALA A 144 11.33 24.17 -13.09
C ALA A 144 9.97 23.54 -13.47
N THR A 145 9.12 23.48 -12.44
CA THR A 145 7.72 23.96 -12.42
C THR A 145 6.61 22.92 -12.20
N SER A 146 5.85 23.20 -11.13
CA SER A 146 4.46 22.85 -10.81
C SER A 146 4.16 21.49 -10.17
N GLY A 147 3.37 21.56 -9.09
CA GLY A 147 2.63 20.42 -8.55
C GLY A 147 3.02 20.03 -7.14
N THR A 148 2.49 20.75 -6.16
CA THR A 148 2.45 20.43 -4.73
C THR A 148 2.25 18.93 -4.49
N PRO A 149 3.24 18.20 -3.95
CA PRO A 149 3.05 16.83 -3.55
C PRO A 149 2.62 16.83 -2.09
N TRP A 150 1.37 16.45 -1.83
CA TRP A 150 1.06 15.77 -0.57
C TRP A 150 1.84 14.46 -0.59
N ARG A 151 3.10 14.56 -0.17
CA ARG A 151 4.02 13.43 0.01
C ARG A 151 3.37 12.51 1.03
N LEU A 152 3.20 11.27 0.60
CA LEU A 152 2.98 10.15 1.49
C LEU A 152 4.14 10.13 2.50
N CYS A 153 3.80 10.24 3.78
CA CYS A 153 4.58 9.63 4.84
C CYS A 153 4.36 8.11 4.80
#